data_AF-A0A366K721-F1
#
_entry.id   AF-A0A366K721-F1
#
_cell.length_a   1.000
_cell.length_b   1.000
_cell.length_c   1.000
_cell.angle_alpha   90.00
_cell.angle_beta   90.00
_cell.angle_gamma   90.00
#
_symmetry.space_group_name_H-M   'P 1'
#
loop_
_entity.id
_entity.type
_entity.pdbx_description
1 polymer ?
#
loop_
_entity_poly.entity_id
_entity_poly.type
_entity_poly.pdbx_seq_one_letter_code
_entity_poly.pdbx_strand_id
1 'polypeptide(L)'
;MPGTNPRSARIAALIQRVIASSMESQLHDKRLQGVTITEVRVTNDMQIARVYWTFLGDQDKEEGQRKRAQQALNQAAKGKLRSLVGARAGLRLTPQLQFIYDEVPEEAHEIEDILAVAHKRDEELALAREQASYAGEADPYRHDDEAMDVADTDAEAASAGASGTEPGFGFGTESKLDEPGEPEPASESEQEGAEAGSSGDES
;
A
#
# COMPACT_ATOMS: atom_id res chain seq x y z
N MET A 1 -19.76 1.84 15.40
CA MET A 1 -19.19 3.19 15.66
C MET A 1 -19.86 3.73 16.91
N PRO A 2 -19.20 3.89 18.07
CA PRO A 2 -19.88 4.37 19.27
C PRO A 2 -20.39 5.80 19.02
N GLY A 3 -21.62 6.05 19.48
CA GLY A 3 -22.40 7.27 19.22
C GLY A 3 -21.61 8.54 19.52
N THR A 4 -21.19 9.21 18.46
CA THR A 4 -20.55 10.52 18.55
C THR A 4 -21.62 11.52 18.93
N ASN A 5 -21.48 12.10 20.13
CA ASN A 5 -22.32 13.19 20.57
C ASN A 5 -22.19 14.34 19.56
N PRO A 6 -23.29 14.83 18.96
CA PRO A 6 -23.23 15.87 17.92
C PRO A 6 -22.60 17.17 18.44
N ARG A 7 -22.59 17.39 19.77
CA ARG A 7 -21.89 18.50 20.39
C ARG A 7 -20.37 18.30 20.41
N SER A 8 -19.89 17.11 20.78
CA SER A 8 -18.44 16.84 20.83
C SER A 8 -17.84 16.87 19.42
N ALA A 9 -18.54 16.34 18.41
CA ALA A 9 -18.14 16.45 17.00
C ALA A 9 -18.00 17.90 16.53
N ARG A 10 -18.98 18.76 16.82
CA ARG A 10 -18.91 20.19 16.45
C ARG A 10 -17.73 20.89 17.12
N ILE A 11 -17.47 20.57 18.39
CA ILE A 11 -16.33 21.12 19.12
C ILE A 11 -15.01 20.61 18.55
N ALA A 12 -14.92 19.32 18.21
CA ALA A 12 -13.74 18.74 17.59
C ALA A 12 -13.39 19.46 16.27
N ALA A 13 -14.36 19.64 15.37
CA ALA A 13 -14.18 20.35 14.11
C ALA A 13 -13.77 21.82 14.31
N LEU A 14 -14.35 22.48 15.33
CA LEU A 14 -13.97 23.86 15.66
C LEU A 14 -12.54 23.92 16.20
N ILE A 15 -12.15 23.03 17.12
CA ILE A 15 -10.79 22.94 17.66
C ILE A 15 -9.80 22.72 16.53
N GLN A 16 -10.07 21.78 15.62
CA GLN A 16 -9.22 21.50 14.47
C GLN A 16 -9.01 22.77 13.62
N ARG A 17 -10.09 23.46 13.26
CA ARG A 17 -10.00 24.71 12.48
C ARG A 17 -9.21 25.80 13.21
N VAL A 18 -9.44 25.97 14.51
CA VAL A 18 -8.75 27.00 15.31
C VAL A 18 -7.27 26.68 15.41
N ILE A 19 -6.90 25.42 15.67
CA ILE A 19 -5.50 25.01 15.77
C ILE A 19 -4.82 25.18 14.42
N ALA A 20 -5.39 24.66 13.33
CA ALA A 20 -4.82 24.78 11.98
C ALA A 20 -4.58 26.26 11.60
N SER A 21 -5.60 27.11 11.75
CA SER A 21 -5.49 28.55 11.50
C SER A 21 -4.45 29.24 12.41
N SER A 22 -4.30 28.78 13.66
CA SER A 22 -3.32 29.34 14.60
C SER A 22 -1.89 28.92 14.28
N MET A 23 -1.70 27.71 13.74
CA MET A 23 -0.41 27.24 13.28
C MET A 23 0.12 28.09 12.11
N GLU A 24 -0.73 28.41 11.14
CA GLU A 24 -0.36 29.25 10.00
C GLU A 24 -0.09 30.71 10.39
N SER A 25 -0.92 31.29 11.26
CA SER A 25 -0.91 32.75 11.49
C SER A 25 -0.17 33.22 12.74
N GLN A 26 -0.03 32.36 13.76
CA GLN A 26 0.33 32.80 15.11
C GLN A 26 1.48 32.02 15.75
N LEU A 27 1.85 30.87 15.20
CA LEU A 27 2.92 30.00 15.68
C LEU A 27 4.09 30.02 14.68
N HIS A 28 4.92 31.07 14.75
CA HIS A 28 6.12 31.21 13.92
C HIS A 28 7.35 30.51 14.53
N ASP A 29 7.17 29.29 15.05
CA ASP A 29 8.30 28.49 15.54
C ASP A 29 8.85 27.64 14.40
N LYS A 30 10.15 27.75 14.12
CA LYS A 30 10.83 26.92 13.11
C LYS A 30 10.68 25.43 13.40
N ARG A 31 10.52 25.04 14.67
CA ARG A 31 10.33 23.65 15.10
C ARG A 31 8.98 23.06 14.71
N LEU A 32 8.02 23.91 14.33
CA LEU A 32 6.68 23.51 13.90
C LEU A 32 6.52 23.53 12.37
N GLN A 33 7.58 23.89 11.63
CA GLN A 33 7.58 23.81 10.17
C GLN A 33 7.43 22.36 9.74
N GLY A 34 6.46 22.07 8.86
CA GLY A 34 6.16 20.71 8.40
C GLY A 34 5.15 19.94 9.28
N VAL A 35 4.70 20.50 10.40
CA VAL A 35 3.63 19.89 11.21
C VAL A 35 2.26 20.10 10.55
N THR A 36 1.52 19.01 10.35
CA THR A 36 0.15 19.05 9.82
C THR A 36 -0.81 18.36 10.79
N ILE A 37 -2.01 18.90 10.98
CA ILE A 37 -3.04 18.33 11.84
C ILE A 37 -3.99 17.48 11.00
N THR A 38 -4.06 16.17 11.26
CA THR A 38 -4.87 15.22 10.49
C THR A 38 -6.29 15.14 11.04
N GLU A 39 -6.43 14.87 12.34
CA GLU A 39 -7.72 14.68 12.99
C GLU A 39 -7.75 15.27 14.40
N VAL A 40 -8.95 15.64 14.89
CA VAL A 40 -9.18 15.94 16.30
C VAL A 40 -10.33 15.10 16.83
N ARG A 41 -10.10 14.42 17.96
CA ARG A 41 -11.12 13.65 18.69
C ARG A 41 -11.32 14.20 20.08
N VAL A 42 -12.58 14.39 20.45
CA VAL A 42 -12.94 14.95 21.76
C VAL A 42 -13.73 13.91 22.54
N THR A 43 -13.43 13.76 23.83
CA THR A 43 -14.18 12.88 24.73
C THR A 43 -15.63 13.33 24.88
N ASN A 44 -16.55 12.44 25.25
CA ASN A 44 -17.98 12.76 25.34
C ASN A 44 -18.28 13.88 26.38
N ASP A 45 -17.46 13.95 27.44
CA ASP A 45 -17.49 15.00 28.46
C ASP A 45 -16.75 16.30 28.05
N MET A 46 -16.14 16.33 26.86
CA MET A 46 -15.42 17.47 26.29
C MET A 46 -14.26 17.99 27.17
N GLN A 47 -13.74 17.16 28.07
CA GLN A 47 -12.62 17.54 28.94
C GLN A 47 -11.27 17.32 28.26
N ILE A 48 -11.18 16.33 27.37
CA ILE A 48 -9.93 15.95 26.68
C ILE A 48 -10.16 16.02 25.17
N ALA A 49 -9.26 16.71 24.48
CA ALA A 49 -9.20 16.78 23.03
C ALA A 49 -7.86 16.19 22.57
N ARG A 50 -7.93 15.04 21.90
CA ARG A 50 -6.80 14.38 21.24
C ARG A 50 -6.66 14.97 19.85
N VAL A 51 -5.48 15.50 19.57
CA VAL A 51 -5.11 16.14 18.31
C VAL A 51 -4.07 15.26 17.65
N TYR A 52 -4.44 14.67 16.52
CA TYR A 52 -3.58 13.84 15.69
C TYR A 52 -2.82 14.74 14.73
N TRP A 53 -1.51 14.52 14.63
CA TRP A 53 -0.64 15.33 13.80
C TRP A 53 0.45 14.48 13.16
N THR A 54 0.82 14.86 11.95
CA THR A 54 1.92 14.26 11.20
C THR A 54 3.00 15.31 10.97
N PHE A 55 4.21 14.85 10.68
CA PHE A 55 5.36 15.68 10.37
C PHE A 55 5.86 15.34 8.98
N LEU A 56 5.88 16.33 8.08
CA LEU A 56 6.51 16.19 6.77
C LEU A 56 7.95 16.70 6.87
N GLY A 57 8.93 15.81 6.82
CA GLY A 57 10.35 16.16 6.91
C GLY A 57 11.27 15.11 6.28
N ASP A 58 12.57 15.43 6.21
CA ASP A 58 13.61 14.53 5.72
C ASP A 58 13.79 13.30 6.64
N GLN A 59 13.72 12.11 6.04
CA GLN A 59 13.79 10.79 6.69
C GLN A 59 14.99 10.67 7.65
N ASP A 60 16.18 11.15 7.24
CA ASP A 60 17.43 11.02 8.02
C ASP A 60 17.46 11.81 9.34
N LYS A 61 16.57 12.79 9.50
CA LYS A 61 16.53 13.67 10.68
C LYS A 61 15.15 13.68 11.34
N GLU A 62 14.28 12.76 10.95
CA GLU A 62 12.87 12.80 11.28
C GLU A 62 12.65 12.64 12.79
N GLU A 63 13.34 11.70 13.45
CA GLU A 63 13.09 11.40 14.86
C GLU A 63 13.45 12.57 15.80
N GLY A 64 14.59 13.23 15.54
CA GLY A 64 15.05 14.39 16.31
C GLY A 64 14.17 15.63 16.09
N GLN A 65 13.69 15.82 14.86
CA GLN A 65 12.76 16.91 14.52
C GLN A 65 11.38 16.67 15.10
N ARG A 66 10.86 15.44 15.00
CA ARG A 66 9.60 14.99 15.60
C ARG A 66 9.56 15.26 17.10
N LYS A 67 10.61 14.88 17.84
CA LYS A 67 10.69 15.15 19.29
C LYS A 67 10.65 16.65 19.60
N ARG A 68 11.35 17.47 18.82
CA ARG A 68 11.34 18.94 18.98
C ARG A 68 9.98 19.54 18.64
N ALA A 69 9.34 19.08 17.57
CA ALA A 69 8.01 19.49 17.16
C ALA A 69 6.97 19.14 18.24
N GLN A 70 7.02 17.92 18.78
CA GLN A 70 6.14 17.48 19.87
C GLN A 70 6.31 18.34 21.13
N GLN A 71 7.54 18.68 21.50
CA GLN A 71 7.81 19.60 22.63
C GLN A 71 7.24 21.00 22.37
N ALA A 72 7.44 21.54 21.17
CA ALA A 72 6.90 22.85 20.78
C ALA A 72 5.37 22.86 20.79
N LEU A 73 4.72 21.83 20.24
CA LEU A 73 3.27 21.65 20.30
C LEU A 73 2.77 21.60 21.74
N ASN A 74 3.41 20.81 22.60
CA ASN A 74 3.03 20.70 24.01
C ASN A 74 3.19 22.03 24.78
N GLN A 75 4.19 22.84 24.45
CA GLN A 75 4.36 24.17 25.02
C GLN A 75 3.28 25.14 24.52
N ALA A 76 3.03 25.15 23.20
CA ALA A 76 1.99 25.96 22.60
C ALA A 76 0.58 25.59 23.12
N ALA A 77 0.34 24.30 23.37
CA ALA A 77 -0.87 23.75 23.96
C ALA A 77 -1.17 24.34 25.33
N LYS A 78 -0.17 24.42 26.21
CA LYS A 78 -0.32 24.89 27.58
C LYS A 78 -0.51 26.41 27.66
N GLY A 79 0.00 27.15 26.68
CA GLY A 79 -0.15 28.59 26.58
C GLY A 79 -1.17 29.00 25.53
N LYS A 80 -0.66 29.44 24.38
CA LYS A 80 -1.38 30.20 23.37
C LYS A 80 -2.55 29.44 22.74
N LEU A 81 -2.37 28.16 22.39
CA LEU A 81 -3.39 27.38 21.68
C LEU A 81 -4.63 27.14 22.56
N ARG A 82 -4.46 26.80 23.84
CA ARG A 82 -5.60 26.62 24.74
C ARG A 82 -6.36 27.92 24.96
N SER A 83 -5.67 29.04 25.16
CA SER A 83 -6.33 30.35 25.29
C SER A 83 -7.11 30.74 24.02
N LEU A 84 -6.54 30.53 22.84
CA LEU A 84 -7.20 30.82 21.56
C LEU A 84 -8.41 29.92 21.33
N VAL A 85 -8.28 28.62 21.61
CA VAL A 85 -9.39 27.66 21.52
C VAL A 85 -10.50 28.07 22.48
N GLY A 86 -10.18 28.42 23.74
CA GLY A 86 -11.18 28.90 24.70
C GLY A 86 -11.92 30.15 24.21
N ALA A 87 -11.18 31.14 23.69
CA ALA A 87 -11.73 32.39 23.19
C ALA A 87 -12.61 32.19 21.95
N ARG A 88 -12.18 31.37 20.97
CA ARG A 88 -12.93 31.15 19.72
C ARG A 88 -14.07 30.14 19.85
N ALA A 89 -13.93 29.13 20.72
CA ALA A 89 -14.95 28.13 20.92
C ALA A 89 -16.07 28.59 21.87
N GLY A 90 -15.89 29.70 22.60
CA GLY A 90 -16.86 30.19 23.58
C GLY A 90 -17.09 29.20 24.72
N LEU A 91 -16.10 28.35 25.03
CA LEU A 91 -16.24 27.29 26.02
C LEU A 91 -15.98 27.84 27.42
N ARG A 92 -16.87 27.52 28.37
CA ARG A 92 -16.66 27.83 29.80
C ARG A 92 -15.42 27.12 30.35
N LEU A 93 -15.20 25.87 29.94
CA LEU A 93 -14.01 25.10 30.26
C LEU A 93 -13.35 24.65 28.96
N THR A 94 -12.11 25.08 28.75
CA THR A 94 -11.34 24.64 27.58
C THR A 94 -10.79 23.24 27.83
N PRO A 95 -10.96 22.28 26.89
CA PRO A 95 -10.39 20.95 27.01
C PRO A 95 -8.88 20.98 27.13
N GLN A 96 -8.32 19.93 27.72
CA GLN A 96 -6.89 19.64 27.62
C GLN A 96 -6.56 19.12 26.21
N LEU A 97 -5.62 19.78 25.54
CA LEU A 97 -5.12 19.37 24.24
C LEU A 97 -4.00 18.33 24.42
N GLN A 98 -4.20 17.12 23.90
CA GLN A 98 -3.21 16.05 23.89
C GLN A 98 -2.77 15.81 22.45
N PHE A 99 -1.49 16.00 22.16
CA PHE A 99 -0.93 15.83 20.82
C PHE A 99 -0.42 14.40 20.65
N ILE A 100 -0.98 13.68 19.69
CA ILE A 100 -0.66 12.29 19.36
C ILE A 100 -0.08 12.29 17.96
N TYR A 101 1.14 11.74 17.83
CA TYR A 101 1.74 11.59 16.50
C TYR A 101 0.94 10.55 15.72
N ASP A 102 0.56 10.93 14.52
CA ASP A 102 -0.09 10.08 13.54
C ASP A 102 1.03 9.49 12.68
N GLU A 103 1.35 8.22 12.92
CA GLU A 103 2.23 7.46 12.05
C GLU A 103 1.44 7.23 10.75
N VAL A 104 1.60 8.14 9.78
CA VAL A 104 1.21 7.83 8.41
C VAL A 104 2.21 6.79 7.94
N PRO A 105 1.79 5.56 7.65
CA PRO A 105 2.73 4.56 7.19
C PRO A 105 3.33 5.02 5.86
N GLU A 106 4.65 4.86 5.73
CA GLU A 106 5.42 4.93 4.48
C GLU A 106 4.95 3.87 3.43
N GLU A 107 3.76 3.28 3.58
CA GLU A 107 3.14 2.30 2.69
C GLU A 107 2.86 2.85 1.28
N ALA A 108 3.10 4.14 1.03
CA ALA A 108 3.10 4.67 -0.32
C ALA A 108 4.15 3.97 -1.22
N HIS A 109 5.29 3.57 -0.67
CA HIS A 109 6.34 2.89 -1.43
C HIS A 109 5.95 1.48 -1.87
N GLU A 110 5.22 0.73 -1.04
CA GLU A 110 4.80 -0.63 -1.41
C GLU A 110 3.79 -0.62 -2.57
N ILE A 111 2.90 0.37 -2.60
CA ILE A 111 1.95 0.55 -3.72
C ILE A 111 2.69 0.98 -4.99
N GLU A 112 3.68 1.87 -4.88
CA GLU A 112 4.53 2.28 -6.01
C GLU A 112 5.32 1.10 -6.58
N ASP A 113 5.87 0.25 -5.72
CA ASP A 113 6.61 -0.96 -6.10
C ASP A 113 5.70 -1.98 -6.81
N ILE A 114 4.50 -2.22 -6.29
CA ILE A 114 3.51 -3.10 -6.93
C ILE A 114 3.08 -2.56 -8.29
N LEU A 115 2.86 -1.23 -8.41
CA LEU A 115 2.53 -0.59 -9.68
C LEU A 115 3.68 -0.72 -10.70
N ALA A 116 4.92 -0.53 -10.26
CA ALA A 116 6.09 -0.64 -11.12
C ALA A 116 6.26 -2.07 -11.68
N VAL A 117 6.02 -3.09 -10.85
CA VAL A 117 6.06 -4.50 -11.29
C VAL A 117 4.96 -4.80 -12.30
N ALA A 118 3.74 -4.27 -12.09
CA ALA A 118 2.63 -4.44 -13.03
C ALA A 118 2.94 -3.80 -14.40
N HIS A 119 3.45 -2.56 -14.40
CA HIS A 119 3.79 -1.84 -15.63
C HIS A 119 4.85 -2.58 -16.45
N LYS A 120 5.88 -3.11 -15.78
CA LYS A 120 6.95 -3.87 -16.43
C LYS A 120 6.43 -5.16 -17.09
N ARG A 121 5.53 -5.90 -16.41
CA ARG A 121 4.92 -7.12 -16.99
C ARG A 121 4.05 -6.81 -18.20
N ASP A 122 3.30 -5.71 -18.15
CA ASP A 122 2.44 -5.29 -19.27
C ASP A 122 3.27 -4.91 -20.50
N GLU A 123 4.40 -4.23 -20.30
CA GLU A 123 5.36 -3.92 -21.37
C GLU A 123 5.98 -5.18 -21.98
N GLU A 124 6.40 -6.14 -21.16
CA GLU A 124 6.93 -7.43 -21.63
C GLU A 124 5.89 -8.22 -22.45
N LEU A 125 4.63 -8.24 -22.00
CA LEU A 125 3.51 -8.84 -22.73
C LEU A 125 3.20 -8.12 -24.04
N ALA A 126 3.30 -6.80 -24.08
CA ALA A 126 3.10 -6.01 -25.30
C ALA A 126 4.16 -6.36 -26.36
N LEU A 127 5.44 -6.41 -25.96
CA LEU A 127 6.54 -6.80 -26.85
C LEU A 127 6.42 -8.24 -27.34
N ALA A 128 6.01 -9.16 -26.45
CA ALA A 128 5.78 -10.56 -26.83
C ALA A 128 4.63 -10.71 -27.84
N ARG A 129 3.57 -9.90 -27.72
CA ARG A 129 2.46 -9.88 -28.68
C ARG A 129 2.86 -9.32 -30.04
N GLU A 130 3.73 -8.31 -30.09
CA GLU A 130 4.25 -7.76 -31.34
C GLU A 130 5.11 -8.76 -32.12
N GLN A 131 5.83 -9.64 -31.42
CA GLN A 131 6.68 -10.66 -32.03
C GLN A 131 5.97 -12.00 -32.24
N ALA A 132 4.75 -12.16 -31.73
CA ALA A 132 4.00 -13.40 -31.87
C ALA A 132 3.41 -13.52 -33.28
N SER A 133 3.86 -14.54 -34.02
CA SER A 133 3.14 -15.02 -35.20
C SER A 133 1.90 -15.79 -34.74
N TYR A 134 0.76 -15.53 -35.38
CA TYR A 134 -0.47 -16.28 -35.14
C TYR A 134 -0.20 -17.79 -35.39
N ALA A 135 -0.62 -18.64 -34.45
CA ALA A 135 -0.32 -20.07 -34.48
C ALA A 135 -1.19 -20.88 -35.47
N GLY A 136 -2.04 -20.21 -36.24
CA GLY A 136 -2.90 -20.82 -37.25
C GLY A 136 -2.51 -20.45 -38.68
N GLU A 137 -2.83 -21.32 -39.62
CA GLU A 137 -2.73 -21.05 -41.05
C GLU A 137 -3.77 -19.99 -41.48
N ALA A 138 -3.50 -19.27 -42.57
CA ALA A 138 -4.30 -18.13 -43.01
C ALA A 138 -5.75 -18.49 -43.39
N ASP A 139 -6.02 -19.77 -43.66
CA ASP A 139 -7.37 -20.27 -43.90
C ASP A 139 -7.63 -21.53 -43.04
N PRO A 140 -8.50 -21.43 -42.02
CA PRO A 140 -8.83 -22.56 -41.15
C PRO A 140 -9.87 -23.52 -41.75
N TYR A 141 -10.35 -23.31 -42.98
CA TYR A 141 -11.37 -24.14 -43.61
C TYR A 141 -10.79 -25.14 -44.62
N ARG A 142 -11.36 -26.34 -44.64
CA ARG A 142 -11.02 -27.40 -45.58
C ARG A 142 -11.59 -27.07 -46.96
N HIS A 143 -10.72 -26.90 -47.96
CA HIS A 143 -11.12 -26.87 -49.36
C HIS A 143 -11.10 -28.29 -49.90
N ASP A 144 -12.27 -28.81 -50.25
CA ASP A 144 -12.39 -30.07 -50.98
C ASP A 144 -12.16 -29.76 -52.47
N ASP A 145 -10.92 -29.94 -52.92
CA ASP A 145 -10.55 -29.72 -54.31
C ASP A 145 -11.03 -30.92 -55.17
N GLU A 146 -12.19 -30.79 -55.83
CA GLU A 146 -12.52 -31.64 -56.98
C GLU A 146 -11.78 -31.13 -58.23
N ALA A 147 -10.70 -31.81 -58.60
CA ALA A 147 -10.22 -31.85 -59.98
C ALA A 147 -9.63 -33.23 -60.28
N MET A 148 -10.36 -33.99 -61.10
CA MET A 148 -9.96 -35.26 -61.71
C MET A 148 -8.69 -35.09 -62.57
N ASP A 149 -7.80 -36.09 -62.51
CA ASP A 149 -7.06 -36.55 -63.70
C ASP A 149 -6.91 -38.08 -63.61
N VAL A 150 -7.71 -38.79 -64.41
CA VAL A 150 -7.74 -40.25 -64.53
C VAL A 150 -6.86 -40.69 -65.69
N ALA A 151 -5.77 -41.38 -65.39
CA ALA A 151 -4.98 -42.14 -66.36
C ALA A 151 -4.66 -43.54 -65.79
N ASP A 152 -5.64 -44.42 -65.96
CA ASP A 152 -5.57 -45.83 -66.38
C ASP A 152 -4.36 -46.69 -65.93
N THR A 153 -4.58 -47.61 -65.00
CA THR A 153 -3.95 -48.95 -65.02
C THR A 153 -4.86 -49.96 -64.31
N ASP A 154 -5.30 -50.97 -65.06
CA ASP A 154 -6.28 -52.01 -64.70
C ASP A 154 -5.85 -53.03 -63.62
N ALA A 155 -6.84 -53.40 -62.80
CA ALA A 155 -7.20 -54.68 -62.14
C ALA A 155 -6.12 -55.54 -61.40
N GLU A 156 -6.39 -56.14 -60.23
CA GLU A 156 -7.59 -56.89 -59.85
C GLU A 156 -7.77 -56.98 -58.32
N ALA A 157 -9.01 -57.24 -57.91
CA ALA A 157 -9.59 -57.11 -56.58
C ALA A 157 -9.55 -58.38 -55.71
N ALA A 158 -9.62 -58.19 -54.38
CA ALA A 158 -10.25 -59.14 -53.46
C ALA A 158 -10.95 -58.40 -52.30
N SER A 159 -12.27 -58.58 -52.23
CA SER A 159 -13.27 -58.26 -51.19
C SER A 159 -12.91 -58.78 -49.79
N ALA A 160 -13.51 -58.41 -48.65
CA ALA A 160 -14.44 -57.38 -48.15
C ALA A 160 -14.58 -57.62 -46.63
N GLY A 161 -14.92 -56.60 -45.83
CA GLY A 161 -15.36 -56.79 -44.43
C GLY A 161 -15.40 -55.51 -43.58
N ALA A 162 -16.61 -54.96 -43.41
CA ALA A 162 -16.99 -53.81 -42.55
C ALA A 162 -16.79 -54.10 -41.04
N SER A 163 -16.91 -53.22 -40.03
CA SER A 163 -17.40 -51.84 -39.78
C SER A 163 -16.73 -51.38 -38.46
N GLY A 164 -16.41 -50.11 -38.21
CA GLY A 164 -17.30 -49.14 -37.53
C GLY A 164 -16.71 -48.66 -36.18
N THR A 165 -16.91 -47.36 -35.88
CA THR A 165 -16.82 -46.67 -34.56
C THR A 165 -15.55 -45.84 -34.23
N GLU A 166 -15.72 -44.53 -34.43
CA GLU A 166 -15.39 -43.33 -33.62
C GLU A 166 -13.99 -43.11 -32.98
N PRO A 167 -13.35 -41.93 -33.17
CA PRO A 167 -12.15 -41.55 -32.44
C PRO A 167 -12.48 -40.91 -31.08
N GLY A 168 -11.91 -41.47 -30.01
CA GLY A 168 -11.92 -40.87 -28.68
C GLY A 168 -11.02 -39.64 -28.60
N PHE A 169 -11.59 -38.55 -28.10
CA PHE A 169 -10.87 -37.36 -27.62
C PHE A 169 -9.86 -37.74 -26.53
N GLY A 170 -8.57 -37.58 -26.80
CA GLY A 170 -7.50 -37.64 -25.81
C GLY A 170 -7.22 -36.25 -25.25
N PHE A 171 -7.71 -35.98 -24.04
CA PHE A 171 -7.32 -34.80 -23.25
C PHE A 171 -5.89 -35.04 -22.74
N GLY A 172 -4.90 -34.43 -23.41
CA GLY A 172 -3.51 -34.40 -22.97
C GLY A 172 -3.39 -33.48 -21.76
N THR A 173 -3.15 -34.10 -20.61
CA THR A 173 -2.97 -33.51 -19.30
C THR A 173 -1.81 -32.52 -19.22
N GLU A 174 -2.05 -31.47 -18.43
CA GLU A 174 -1.14 -30.46 -17.90
C GLU A 174 0.34 -30.87 -17.82
N SER A 175 1.17 -30.12 -18.54
CA SER A 175 2.62 -30.08 -18.33
C SER A 175 2.96 -28.84 -17.51
N LYS A 176 2.93 -29.02 -16.19
CA LYS A 176 3.85 -28.48 -15.18
C LYS A 176 4.26 -27.01 -15.32
N LEU A 177 3.58 -26.15 -14.55
CA LEU A 177 4.10 -24.86 -14.13
C LEU A 177 5.46 -25.05 -13.44
N ASP A 178 6.45 -24.28 -13.88
CA ASP A 178 7.74 -24.11 -13.22
C ASP A 178 7.53 -23.10 -12.08
N GLU A 179 7.53 -23.57 -10.84
CA GLU A 179 7.52 -22.71 -9.64
C GLU A 179 8.91 -22.07 -9.48
N PRO A 180 9.03 -20.73 -9.45
CA PRO A 180 10.27 -20.10 -9.04
C PRO A 180 10.47 -20.32 -7.54
N GLY A 181 11.55 -21.04 -7.20
CA GLY A 181 11.89 -21.46 -5.84
C GLY A 181 11.96 -20.32 -4.83
N GLU A 182 11.37 -20.58 -3.66
CA GLU A 182 11.50 -19.78 -2.46
C GLU A 182 12.99 -19.70 -2.03
N PRO A 183 13.51 -18.51 -1.66
CA PRO A 183 14.80 -18.41 -1.01
C PRO A 183 14.70 -18.89 0.44
N GLU A 184 15.52 -19.87 0.81
CA GLU A 184 15.65 -20.34 2.19
C GLU A 184 16.13 -19.22 3.13
N PRO A 185 15.63 -19.16 4.38
CA PRO A 185 16.06 -18.19 5.36
C PRO A 185 17.49 -18.47 5.82
N ALA A 186 18.35 -17.46 5.71
CA ALA A 186 19.69 -17.49 6.26
C ALA A 186 19.63 -17.70 7.78
N SER A 187 20.26 -18.79 8.20
CA SER A 187 20.50 -19.21 9.58
C SER A 187 21.02 -18.08 10.46
N GLU A 188 20.33 -17.88 11.58
CA GLU A 188 20.80 -17.21 12.78
C GLU A 188 22.18 -17.73 13.18
N SER A 189 23.18 -16.85 13.23
CA SER A 189 24.42 -17.09 13.97
C SER A 189 24.29 -16.43 15.33
N GLU A 190 24.03 -17.25 16.34
CA GLU A 190 24.32 -17.01 17.75
C GLU A 190 25.75 -16.49 17.90
N GLN A 191 25.89 -15.29 18.46
CA GLN A 191 27.08 -14.91 19.23
C GLN A 191 26.64 -14.57 20.65
N GLU A 192 26.67 -15.62 21.45
CA GLU A 192 26.82 -15.60 22.90
C GLU A 192 28.13 -14.88 23.29
N GLY A 193 28.07 -14.09 24.36
CA GLY A 193 29.21 -13.93 25.27
C GLY A 193 29.88 -12.54 25.32
N ALA A 194 29.46 -11.71 26.27
CA ALA A 194 30.35 -11.20 27.33
C ALA A 194 29.57 -10.29 28.30
N GLU A 195 29.04 -10.90 29.36
CA GLU A 195 28.71 -10.20 30.60
C GLU A 195 29.97 -9.96 31.44
N ALA A 196 29.85 -9.00 32.38
CA ALA A 196 30.76 -8.58 33.45
C ALA A 196 31.90 -7.64 33.01
N GLY A 197 32.11 -6.48 33.61
CA GLY A 197 31.69 -5.93 34.90
C GLY A 197 32.86 -5.19 35.54
N SER A 198 32.59 -4.11 36.28
CA SER A 198 33.56 -3.32 37.09
C SER A 198 34.50 -2.41 36.28
N SER A 199 34.79 -1.16 36.61
CA SER A 199 34.67 -0.41 37.86
C SER A 199 34.61 1.08 37.51
N GLY A 200 33.75 1.84 38.20
CA GLY A 200 33.81 3.30 38.23
C GLY A 200 34.91 3.72 39.18
N ASP A 201 35.85 4.49 38.65
CA ASP A 201 36.83 5.30 39.36
C ASP A 201 36.57 6.78 38.99
N GLU A 202 37.08 7.69 39.82
CA GLU A 202 37.03 9.16 39.74
C GLU A 202 35.85 9.80 40.53
N SER A 203 36.07 10.21 41.79
CA SER A 203 36.88 11.32 42.33
C SER A 203 36.08 12.62 42.49
#